data_AF-A0A6A6SX29-F1
#
_entry.id   AF-A0A6A6SX29-F1
#
_cell.length_a   1.000
_cell.length_b   1.000
_cell.length_c   1.000
_cell.angle_alpha   90.00
_cell.angle_beta   90.00
_cell.angle_gamma   90.00
#
_symmetry.space_group_name_H-M   'P 1'
#
loop_
_entity.id
_entity.type
_entity.pdbx_description
1 polymer ?
#
loop_
_entity_poly.entity_id
_entity_poly.type
_entity_poly.pdbx_seq_one_letter_code
_entity_poly.pdbx_strand_id
1 'polypeptide(L)'
;MTSSPEECLFGRTLIPGLASGTTIVSSTPLSFMGGVDPDTGTIIDRHHPLCGQQLRDHILAIPCGRGSCSGSGVILELLLNNRSPLGLVFREQEEILTLGVLIAKLMFGKSIPVVVADAGIFDLLETGGRVSISEDRVHIGVTGPQVTLTSMPHAEVTMSSTDRRMLAGEQGEGPRIAMEAILHFAKLQGAASLIPVSRVHVDACYYCGPSTLLFVQRLRVLNARFAVPTTLNALSVDQRRWRELGTDPAIGAAASEVAELYMVMGAKTSFTCAPYLLEDRPREGEQIGWAESNAVVFANSVLGARTQKYPDFMDVFIGITGVAPNAGSHLDEGRRPAFEIRLTYVQDADDSFWPVLGHRIGEIAGSRIPFITGLEHASPTRSDLKAFGAAFATTSSASMFHLRGITPEASSVRISDAARRLETLHLGFDDLCDTHRRLNSATDEFVDLISLGNPHFSLEEFAKLSKLCQGRTMHRSLRMVVTTSRDTSEKASSAGYIQQLSGFGAEVITDTCWCMITEPIIPKEARNLMTNSAKYAHYGPGMVKRGVHFGSLAECVEAVCAGRHVYRKPVYTVTG
;
A
#
# COMPACT_ATOMS: atom_id res chain seq x y z
N MET A 1 5.53 20.51 47.51
CA MET A 1 6.31 20.25 46.28
C MET A 1 6.42 18.75 46.14
N THR A 2 5.44 18.14 45.49
CA THR A 2 5.46 16.72 45.14
C THR A 2 6.24 16.58 43.85
N SER A 3 7.38 15.89 43.91
CA SER A 3 8.17 15.47 42.76
C SER A 3 7.26 14.72 41.78
N SER A 4 7.17 15.22 40.55
CA SER A 4 6.67 14.44 39.41
C SER A 4 7.46 13.12 39.32
N PRO A 5 6.82 11.98 39.00
CA PRO A 5 7.56 10.77 38.71
C PRO A 5 8.53 11.07 37.56
N GLU A 6 9.80 10.72 37.70
CA GLU A 6 10.71 10.65 36.54
C GLU A 6 10.05 9.70 35.54
N GLU A 7 9.52 10.24 34.44
CA GLU A 7 9.00 9.42 33.35
C GLU A 7 10.18 8.59 32.82
N CYS A 8 10.18 7.27 33.10
CA CYS A 8 11.17 6.36 32.56
C CYS A 8 10.99 6.29 31.04
N LEU A 9 11.82 7.03 30.31
CA LEU A 9 11.90 6.99 28.86
C LEU A 9 12.23 5.58 28.38
N PHE A 10 11.41 5.03 27.48
CA PHE A 10 11.55 3.69 26.93
C PHE A 10 11.77 3.75 25.41
N GLY A 11 12.80 3.03 24.95
CA GLY A 11 13.01 2.79 23.53
C GLY A 11 13.36 1.34 23.25
N ARG A 12 13.22 0.93 21.99
CA ARG A 12 13.52 -0.42 21.51
C ARG A 12 14.29 -0.37 20.21
N THR A 13 15.37 -1.13 20.13
CA THR A 13 16.14 -1.32 18.90
C THR A 13 15.46 -2.39 18.03
N LEU A 14 15.00 -2.00 16.84
CA LEU A 14 14.47 -2.95 15.83
C LEU A 14 15.59 -3.51 14.96
N ILE A 15 16.46 -2.62 14.46
CA ILE A 15 17.67 -2.97 13.71
C ILE A 15 18.87 -2.30 14.41
N PRO A 16 19.84 -3.07 14.92
CA PRO A 16 21.01 -2.50 15.57
C PRO A 16 21.94 -1.83 14.55
N GLY A 17 22.58 -0.74 14.98
CA GLY A 17 23.54 0.01 14.16
C GLY A 17 24.06 1.24 14.87
N LEU A 18 24.95 1.97 14.20
CA LEU A 18 25.51 3.23 14.69
C LEU A 18 25.18 4.35 13.71
N ALA A 19 24.65 5.47 14.20
CA ALA A 19 24.41 6.66 13.39
C ALA A 19 24.54 7.93 14.24
N SER A 20 25.01 9.02 13.65
CA SER A 20 24.97 10.35 14.28
C SER A 20 24.73 11.41 13.23
N GLY A 21 23.75 12.27 13.43
CA GLY A 21 23.33 13.25 12.43
C GLY A 21 22.32 14.26 12.95
N THR A 22 21.94 15.19 12.08
CA THR A 22 20.85 16.12 12.34
C THR A 22 19.50 15.45 12.10
N THR A 23 18.50 15.80 12.89
CA THR A 23 17.15 15.22 12.78
C THR A 23 16.25 16.01 11.85
N ILE A 24 15.40 15.29 11.11
CA ILE A 24 14.20 15.82 10.46
C ILE A 24 13.00 15.12 11.10
N VAL A 25 12.07 15.91 11.66
CA VAL A 25 11.01 15.40 12.53
C VAL A 25 9.65 15.80 11.99
N SER A 26 8.70 14.86 11.99
CA SER A 26 7.30 15.12 11.66
C SER A 26 6.38 14.35 12.61
N SER A 27 5.24 14.94 12.96
CA SER A 27 4.13 14.25 13.64
C SER A 27 3.17 13.57 12.66
N THR A 28 3.39 13.72 11.36
CA THR A 28 2.62 13.07 10.29
C THR A 28 3.36 11.82 9.81
N PRO A 29 2.68 10.66 9.68
CA PRO A 29 3.26 9.48 9.05
C PRO A 29 3.61 9.72 7.58
N LEU A 30 4.71 9.13 7.10
CA LEU A 30 5.22 9.31 5.75
C LEU A 30 5.10 8.02 4.92
N SER A 31 4.64 8.12 3.68
CA SER A 31 4.74 7.03 2.73
C SER A 31 6.05 7.14 1.94
N PHE A 32 6.83 6.07 1.90
CA PHE A 32 8.03 6.03 1.03
C PHE A 32 7.64 5.73 -0.42
N MET A 33 6.63 4.88 -0.64
CA MET A 33 6.09 4.64 -1.99
C MET A 33 5.31 5.89 -2.46
N GLY A 34 5.75 6.48 -3.57
CA GLY A 34 5.14 7.69 -4.15
C GLY A 34 5.35 8.97 -3.34
N GLY A 35 5.93 8.89 -2.13
CA GLY A 35 6.20 10.02 -1.26
C GLY A 35 7.67 10.33 -1.02
N VAL A 36 8.60 9.43 -1.40
CA VAL A 36 10.04 9.68 -1.42
C VAL A 36 10.60 9.30 -2.79
N ASP A 37 11.41 10.17 -3.38
CA ASP A 37 12.13 9.90 -4.61
C ASP A 37 13.37 9.02 -4.32
N PRO A 38 13.45 7.79 -4.86
CA PRO A 38 14.54 6.85 -4.58
C PRO A 38 15.89 7.28 -5.16
N ASP A 39 15.92 8.12 -6.20
CA ASP A 39 17.16 8.55 -6.86
C ASP A 39 17.80 9.70 -6.10
N THR A 40 16.98 10.61 -5.57
CA THR A 40 17.45 11.83 -4.92
C THR A 40 17.45 11.74 -3.39
N GLY A 41 16.55 10.96 -2.80
CA GLY A 41 16.27 10.96 -1.36
C GLY A 41 15.36 12.10 -0.91
N THR A 42 14.68 12.78 -1.85
CA THR A 42 13.79 13.92 -1.54
C THR A 42 12.39 13.44 -1.20
N ILE A 43 11.75 14.05 -0.21
CA ILE A 43 10.33 13.82 0.09
C ILE A 43 9.46 14.57 -0.94
N ILE A 44 8.63 13.84 -1.69
CA ILE A 44 7.80 14.34 -2.80
C ILE A 44 6.28 14.25 -2.56
N ASP A 45 5.87 13.70 -1.41
CA ASP A 45 4.47 13.67 -0.99
C ASP A 45 3.97 15.10 -0.71
N ARG A 46 3.17 15.65 -1.63
CA ARG A 46 2.62 17.02 -1.53
C ARG A 46 1.63 17.19 -0.38
N HIS A 47 1.10 16.11 0.19
CA HIS A 47 0.24 16.16 1.36
C HIS A 47 1.01 16.08 2.68
N HIS A 48 2.33 15.90 2.63
CA HIS A 48 3.17 15.73 3.82
C HIS A 48 3.91 17.03 4.21
N PRO A 49 4.00 17.40 5.51
CA PRO A 49 4.67 18.62 5.96
C PRO A 49 6.16 18.71 5.60
N LEU A 50 6.82 17.56 5.45
CA LEU A 50 8.24 17.49 5.07
C LEU A 50 8.49 17.52 3.55
N CYS A 51 7.48 17.80 2.71
CA CYS A 51 7.65 17.89 1.27
C CYS A 51 8.81 18.84 0.89
N GLY A 52 9.74 18.35 0.06
CA GLY A 52 10.94 19.07 -0.39
C GLY A 52 12.18 18.87 0.49
N GLN A 53 12.08 18.21 1.64
CA GLN A 53 13.23 17.91 2.50
C GLN A 53 14.05 16.73 1.97
N GLN A 54 15.36 16.74 2.25
CA GLN A 54 16.30 15.68 1.87
C GLN A 54 16.54 14.70 3.03
N LEU A 55 16.42 13.40 2.77
CA LEU A 55 16.66 12.36 3.78
C LEU A 55 18.14 12.09 4.01
N ARG A 56 18.96 12.19 2.97
CA ARG A 56 20.39 11.90 3.03
C ARG A 56 21.07 12.74 4.12
N ASP A 57 22.00 12.11 4.84
CA ASP A 57 22.82 12.73 5.91
C ASP A 57 22.02 13.17 7.17
N HIS A 58 20.74 12.79 7.26
CA HIS A 58 19.86 13.10 8.40
C HIS A 58 19.34 11.84 9.09
N ILE A 59 18.92 11.96 10.35
CA ILE A 59 18.09 10.97 11.05
C ILE A 59 16.63 11.37 10.86
N LEU A 60 15.81 10.47 10.32
CA LEU A 60 14.38 10.71 10.12
C LEU A 60 13.59 10.21 11.33
N ALA A 61 12.80 11.11 11.94
CA ALA A 61 11.87 10.78 13.01
C ALA A 61 10.41 11.05 12.59
N ILE A 62 9.60 9.99 12.51
CA ILE A 62 8.18 10.05 12.13
C ILE A 62 7.36 9.10 13.01
N PRO A 63 6.03 9.23 13.13
CA PRO A 63 5.27 8.33 13.99
C PRO A 63 5.38 6.86 13.54
N CYS A 64 5.17 6.63 12.25
CA CYS A 64 5.31 5.36 11.55
C CYS A 64 5.34 5.60 10.04
N GLY A 65 5.61 4.54 9.25
CA GLY A 65 5.33 4.54 7.82
C GLY A 65 3.82 4.45 7.53
N ARG A 66 3.35 4.99 6.40
CA ARG A 66 1.97 4.82 5.91
C ARG A 66 1.89 4.42 4.44
N GLY A 67 0.72 3.98 3.99
CA GLY A 67 0.43 3.72 2.59
C GLY A 67 0.77 2.30 2.12
N SER A 68 1.30 2.17 0.90
CA SER A 68 1.55 0.88 0.24
C SER A 68 2.74 0.12 0.84
N CYS A 69 2.70 -1.21 0.69
CA CYS A 69 3.71 -2.15 1.20
C CYS A 69 5.08 -2.01 0.52
N SER A 70 5.12 -1.39 -0.65
CA SER A 70 6.33 -1.13 -1.45
C SER A 70 7.28 -0.08 -0.88
N GLY A 71 6.99 0.50 0.28
CA GLY A 71 7.95 1.34 1.01
C GLY A 71 9.25 0.62 1.35
N SER A 72 9.21 -0.71 1.56
CA SER A 72 10.41 -1.54 1.80
C SER A 72 11.34 -1.58 0.57
N GLY A 73 10.79 -1.57 -0.65
CA GLY A 73 11.52 -1.43 -1.91
C GLY A 73 12.26 -0.10 -2.01
N VAL A 74 11.56 0.99 -1.71
CA VAL A 74 12.13 2.35 -1.80
C VAL A 74 13.28 2.54 -0.80
N ILE A 75 13.15 2.08 0.46
CA ILE A 75 14.26 2.19 1.42
C ILE A 75 15.44 1.29 1.04
N LEU A 76 15.20 0.11 0.45
CA LEU A 76 16.26 -0.75 -0.07
C LEU A 76 17.02 -0.04 -1.20
N GLU A 77 16.31 0.56 -2.15
CA GLU A 77 16.89 1.35 -3.25
C GLU A 77 17.74 2.51 -2.71
N LEU A 78 17.20 3.28 -1.76
CA LEU A 78 17.91 4.39 -1.11
C LEU A 78 19.20 3.91 -0.41
N LEU A 79 19.18 2.76 0.26
CA LEU A 79 20.35 2.18 0.92
C LEU A 79 21.43 1.75 -0.09
N LEU A 80 21.04 1.10 -1.19
CA LEU A 80 21.98 0.68 -2.22
C LEU A 80 22.58 1.86 -2.99
N ASN A 81 21.81 2.96 -3.14
CA ASN A 81 22.25 4.19 -3.79
C ASN A 81 22.99 5.17 -2.86
N ASN A 82 23.13 4.85 -1.57
CA ASN A 82 23.70 5.74 -0.55
C ASN A 82 22.95 7.09 -0.46
N ARG A 83 21.63 7.03 -0.56
CA ARG A 83 20.68 8.15 -0.44
C ARG A 83 19.73 8.02 0.75
N SER A 84 19.84 6.94 1.53
CA SER A 84 19.04 6.71 2.72
C SER A 84 19.31 7.75 3.81
N PRO A 85 18.39 7.93 4.77
CA PRO A 85 18.74 8.56 6.04
C PRO A 85 19.83 7.75 6.76
N LEU A 86 20.52 8.41 7.69
CA LEU A 86 21.55 7.81 8.56
C LEU A 86 20.93 6.84 9.57
N GLY A 87 19.68 7.07 9.98
CA GLY A 87 18.94 6.24 10.92
C GLY A 87 17.45 6.59 10.93
N LEU A 88 16.64 5.67 11.43
CA LEU A 88 15.19 5.82 11.52
C LEU A 88 14.74 5.75 12.98
N VAL A 89 13.90 6.69 13.39
CA VAL A 89 13.24 6.71 14.71
C VAL A 89 11.73 6.76 14.51
N PHE A 90 11.02 5.78 15.06
CA PHE A 90 9.58 5.69 15.00
C PHE A 90 8.95 5.90 16.38
N ARG A 91 7.78 6.53 16.43
CA ARG A 91 6.99 6.62 17.68
C ARG A 91 6.21 5.33 17.96
N GLU A 92 5.76 4.70 16.89
CA GLU A 92 4.92 3.50 16.92
C GLU A 92 5.69 2.32 16.30
N GLN A 93 5.13 1.11 16.45
CA GLN A 93 5.68 -0.06 15.77
C GLN A 93 5.62 0.13 14.25
N GLU A 94 6.75 -0.13 13.59
CA GLU A 94 6.91 0.06 12.15
C GLU A 94 7.48 -1.21 11.53
N GLU A 95 6.83 -1.71 10.48
CA GLU A 95 7.15 -3.00 9.89
C GLU A 95 7.69 -2.88 8.46
N ILE A 96 7.26 -1.86 7.72
CA ILE A 96 7.50 -1.73 6.27
C ILE A 96 8.92 -1.27 5.99
N LEU A 97 9.32 -0.13 6.54
CA LEU A 97 10.65 0.44 6.34
C LEU A 97 11.70 -0.40 7.06
N THR A 98 11.36 -0.90 8.25
CA THR A 98 12.20 -1.81 9.03
C THR A 98 12.54 -3.08 8.24
N LEU A 99 11.58 -3.65 7.51
CA LEU A 99 11.85 -4.81 6.66
C LEU A 99 12.84 -4.48 5.53
N GLY A 100 12.68 -3.35 4.85
CA GLY A 100 13.59 -2.97 3.77
C GLY A 100 15.04 -2.84 4.26
N VAL A 101 15.25 -2.29 5.46
CA VAL A 101 16.56 -2.26 6.13
C VAL A 101 17.06 -3.67 6.49
N LEU A 102 16.18 -4.55 6.98
CA LEU A 102 16.52 -5.95 7.29
C LEU A 102 16.99 -6.70 6.03
N ILE A 103 16.31 -6.52 4.91
CA ILE A 103 16.66 -7.16 3.63
C ILE A 103 17.99 -6.64 3.12
N ALA A 104 18.20 -5.32 3.17
CA ALA A 104 19.49 -4.71 2.84
C ALA A 104 20.63 -5.37 3.63
N LYS A 105 20.41 -5.66 4.92
CA LYS A 105 21.38 -6.31 5.80
C LYS A 105 21.61 -7.77 5.40
N LEU A 106 20.54 -8.56 5.33
CA LEU A 106 20.61 -10.01 5.09
C LEU A 106 21.13 -10.36 3.70
N MET A 107 20.80 -9.57 2.67
CA MET A 107 21.10 -9.92 1.29
C MET A 107 22.27 -9.13 0.70
N PHE A 108 22.54 -7.92 1.20
CA PHE A 108 23.48 -6.98 0.58
C PHE A 108 24.50 -6.39 1.56
N GLY A 109 24.45 -6.74 2.85
CA GLY A 109 25.39 -6.23 3.86
C GLY A 109 25.31 -4.72 4.10
N LYS A 110 24.18 -4.08 3.77
CA LYS A 110 23.92 -2.65 3.98
C LYS A 110 22.89 -2.48 5.09
N SER A 111 23.08 -1.55 6.02
CA SER A 111 22.14 -1.37 7.13
C SER A 111 22.26 0.01 7.76
N ILE A 112 21.19 0.45 8.41
CA ILE A 112 21.10 1.65 9.24
C ILE A 112 20.37 1.28 10.55
N PRO A 113 20.63 1.97 11.67
CA PRO A 113 19.87 1.72 12.89
C PRO A 113 18.40 2.12 12.74
N VAL A 114 17.52 1.28 13.30
CA VAL A 114 16.07 1.53 13.35
C VAL A 114 15.60 1.34 14.78
N VAL A 115 14.94 2.37 15.33
CA VAL A 115 14.54 2.43 16.73
C VAL A 115 13.06 2.81 16.84
N VAL A 116 12.34 2.17 17.76
CA VAL A 116 11.05 2.66 18.25
C VAL A 116 11.28 3.38 19.57
N ALA A 117 10.89 4.64 19.61
CA ALA A 117 10.97 5.54 20.74
C ALA A 117 9.55 5.78 21.27
N ASP A 118 9.34 5.73 22.58
CA ASP A 118 8.06 6.13 23.16
C ASP A 118 7.75 7.63 22.92
N ALA A 119 6.56 8.06 23.33
CA ALA A 119 6.15 9.46 23.16
C ALA A 119 7.12 10.44 23.85
N GLY A 120 7.63 10.09 25.03
CA GLY A 120 8.56 10.96 25.78
C GLY A 120 9.88 11.18 25.04
N ILE A 121 10.49 10.13 24.49
CA ILE A 121 11.70 10.26 23.66
C ILE A 121 11.39 11.01 22.37
N PHE A 122 10.28 10.67 21.71
CA PHE A 122 9.92 11.24 20.42
C PHE A 122 9.66 12.75 20.51
N ASP A 123 9.01 13.20 21.59
CA ASP A 123 8.70 14.61 21.83
C ASP A 123 9.94 15.47 22.15
N LEU A 124 11.07 14.84 22.51
CA LEU A 124 12.37 15.53 22.68
C LEU A 124 13.11 15.76 21.34
N LEU A 125 12.63 15.18 20.24
CA LEU A 125 13.26 15.32 18.94
C LEU A 125 12.75 16.57 18.23
N GLU A 126 13.69 17.41 17.79
CA GLU A 126 13.39 18.63 17.04
C GLU A 126 14.08 18.61 15.67
N THR A 127 13.45 19.19 14.66
CA THR A 127 14.10 19.37 13.35
C THR A 127 15.32 20.27 13.48
N GLY A 128 16.47 19.81 12.97
CA GLY A 128 17.77 20.48 13.14
C GLY A 128 18.51 20.11 14.42
N GLY A 129 17.87 19.39 15.35
CA GLY A 129 18.52 18.79 16.51
C GLY A 129 19.59 17.77 16.12
N ARG A 130 20.49 17.41 17.04
CA ARG A 130 21.47 16.32 16.82
C ARG A 130 21.05 15.07 17.58
N VAL A 131 21.14 13.92 16.94
CA VAL A 131 20.91 12.62 17.59
C VAL A 131 22.05 11.68 17.26
N SER A 132 22.43 10.86 18.23
CA SER A 132 23.31 9.70 18.00
C SER A 132 22.62 8.43 18.48
N ILE A 133 22.59 7.41 17.63
CA ILE A 133 22.00 6.09 17.88
C ILE A 133 23.14 5.08 17.98
N SER A 134 23.15 4.30 19.07
CA SER A 134 23.96 3.09 19.23
C SER A 134 23.07 1.85 19.34
N GLU A 135 23.68 0.67 19.50
CA GLU A 135 22.93 -0.59 19.62
C GLU A 135 21.93 -0.60 20.79
N ASP A 136 22.31 0.04 21.90
CA ASP A 136 21.61 0.01 23.18
C ASP A 136 21.22 1.39 23.70
N ARG A 137 21.54 2.50 23.01
CA ARG A 137 21.27 3.87 23.49
C ARG A 137 20.88 4.83 22.37
N VAL A 138 20.08 5.85 22.70
CA VAL A 138 19.89 7.07 21.91
C VAL A 138 20.34 8.27 22.73
N HIS A 139 21.16 9.13 22.13
CA HIS A 139 21.62 10.40 22.72
C HIS A 139 20.98 11.54 21.96
N ILE A 140 20.28 12.42 22.66
CA ILE A 140 19.59 13.57 22.09
C ILE A 140 20.37 14.83 22.46
N GLY A 141 20.79 15.61 21.47
CA GLY A 141 21.64 16.78 21.64
C GLY A 141 23.10 16.46 21.96
N VAL A 142 23.90 17.50 22.19
CA VAL A 142 25.32 17.37 22.58
C VAL A 142 25.48 17.12 24.09
N THR A 143 24.58 17.68 24.89
CA THR A 143 24.55 17.56 26.36
C THR A 143 23.19 17.10 26.87
N GLY A 144 22.31 16.65 25.98
CA GLY A 144 20.95 16.26 26.35
C GLY A 144 20.86 14.82 26.84
N PRO A 145 19.63 14.30 27.01
CA PRO A 145 19.40 13.04 27.66
C PRO A 145 19.94 11.86 26.85
N GLN A 146 20.44 10.88 27.59
CA GLN A 146 20.81 9.57 27.08
C GLN A 146 19.78 8.55 27.53
N VAL A 147 19.18 7.85 26.57
CA VAL A 147 18.11 6.89 26.83
C VAL A 147 18.59 5.49 26.47
N THR A 148 18.36 4.54 27.37
CA THR A 148 18.68 3.12 27.15
C THR A 148 17.58 2.48 26.30
N LEU A 149 18.00 1.83 25.22
CA LEU A 149 17.17 1.01 24.37
C LEU A 149 17.18 -0.43 24.85
N THR A 150 16.01 -1.04 24.83
CA THR A 150 15.87 -2.49 24.99
C THR A 150 16.03 -3.17 23.64
N SER A 151 16.67 -4.34 23.62
CA SER A 151 16.62 -5.18 22.43
C SER A 151 15.22 -5.75 22.25
N MET A 152 14.90 -6.15 21.03
CA MET A 152 13.71 -6.95 20.75
C MET A 152 13.64 -8.18 21.67
N PRO A 153 12.47 -8.54 22.20
CA PRO A 153 12.34 -9.71 23.05
C PRO A 153 12.87 -10.95 22.34
N HIS A 154 13.67 -11.76 23.02
CA HIS A 154 14.01 -13.12 22.59
C HIS A 154 12.80 -14.04 22.85
N ALA A 155 11.64 -13.74 22.26
CA ALA A 155 10.52 -14.65 22.28
C ALA A 155 10.88 -15.87 21.41
N GLU A 156 10.76 -17.07 21.99
CA GLU A 156 10.96 -18.30 21.24
C GLU A 156 9.76 -18.51 20.31
N VAL A 157 9.99 -18.37 19.00
CA VAL A 157 8.95 -18.60 17.99
C VAL A 157 8.83 -20.10 17.77
N THR A 158 7.65 -20.65 18.02
CA THR A 158 7.38 -22.08 17.78
C THR A 158 7.43 -22.38 16.28
N MET A 159 8.33 -23.28 15.91
CA MET A 159 8.63 -23.70 14.54
C MET A 159 8.39 -25.20 14.34
N SER A 160 7.90 -25.58 13.16
CA SER A 160 7.82 -26.98 12.74
C SER A 160 9.20 -27.59 12.49
N SER A 161 9.27 -28.92 12.33
CA SER A 161 10.52 -29.59 11.95
C SER A 161 11.02 -29.12 10.58
N THR A 162 10.11 -28.87 9.63
CA THR A 162 10.45 -28.34 8.30
C THR A 162 11.09 -26.96 8.40
N ASP A 163 10.52 -26.06 9.22
CA ASP A 163 11.04 -24.69 9.39
C ASP A 163 12.45 -24.70 9.99
N ARG A 164 12.68 -25.54 11.00
CA ARG A 164 14.01 -25.70 11.64
C ARG A 164 15.06 -26.20 10.65
N ARG A 165 14.72 -27.17 9.80
CA ARG A 165 15.61 -27.69 8.76
C ARG A 165 15.93 -26.64 7.69
N MET A 166 14.93 -25.83 7.33
CA MET A 166 15.12 -24.71 6.40
C MET A 166 16.07 -23.65 7.01
N LEU A 167 15.88 -23.28 8.27
CA LEU A 167 16.76 -22.35 9.00
C LEU A 167 18.18 -22.90 9.16
N ALA A 168 18.35 -24.22 9.30
CA ALA A 168 19.64 -24.89 9.36
C ALA A 168 20.36 -24.95 8.00
N GLY A 169 19.72 -24.52 6.90
CA GLY A 169 20.29 -24.50 5.56
C GLY A 169 20.17 -25.81 4.79
N GLU A 170 19.44 -26.80 5.30
CA GLU A 170 19.30 -28.12 4.65
C GLU A 170 18.57 -28.05 3.29
N GLN A 171 17.82 -26.97 3.04
CA GLN A 171 17.10 -26.72 1.78
C GLN A 171 17.79 -25.70 0.87
N GLY A 172 19.04 -25.35 1.20
CA GLY A 172 19.83 -24.35 0.49
C GLY A 172 19.73 -22.95 1.08
N GLU A 173 20.60 -22.08 0.60
CA GLU A 173 20.84 -20.76 1.18
C GLU A 173 19.67 -19.78 0.96
N GLY A 174 18.98 -19.86 -0.18
CA GLY A 174 17.81 -19.01 -0.46
C GLY A 174 16.68 -19.21 0.56
N PRO A 175 16.18 -20.46 0.75
CA PRO A 175 15.22 -20.76 1.80
C PRO A 175 15.71 -20.44 3.22
N ARG A 176 17.00 -20.65 3.51
CA ARG A 176 17.60 -20.30 4.81
C ARG A 176 17.45 -18.81 5.13
N ILE A 177 17.85 -17.94 4.19
CA ILE A 177 17.74 -16.48 4.32
C ILE A 177 16.27 -16.06 4.43
N ALA A 178 15.39 -16.65 3.62
CA ALA A 178 13.96 -16.37 3.69
C ALA A 178 13.38 -16.72 5.07
N MET A 179 13.73 -17.88 5.64
CA MET A 179 13.30 -18.28 6.98
C MET A 179 13.89 -17.38 8.08
N GLU A 180 15.15 -16.95 7.94
CA GLU A 180 15.77 -15.99 8.86
C GLU A 180 15.03 -14.63 8.87
N ALA A 181 14.60 -14.16 7.70
CA ALA A 181 13.78 -12.96 7.57
C ALA A 181 12.38 -13.14 8.19
N ILE A 182 11.72 -14.28 7.94
CA ILE A 182 10.42 -14.62 8.56
C ILE A 182 10.52 -14.61 10.08
N LEU A 183 11.59 -15.17 10.66
CA LEU A 183 11.76 -15.21 12.12
C LEU A 183 12.06 -13.85 12.73
N HIS A 184 12.85 -13.02 12.06
CA HIS A 184 13.04 -11.62 12.48
C HIS A 184 11.72 -10.87 12.48
N PHE A 185 10.94 -11.03 11.41
CA PHE A 185 9.64 -10.37 11.27
C PHE A 185 8.61 -10.90 12.26
N ALA A 186 8.59 -12.20 12.53
CA ALA A 186 7.75 -12.81 13.56
C ALA A 186 8.04 -12.23 14.95
N LYS A 187 9.33 -12.05 15.31
CA LYS A 187 9.72 -11.40 16.56
C LYS A 187 9.27 -9.95 16.60
N LEU A 188 9.38 -9.23 15.48
CA LEU A 188 8.92 -7.84 15.35
C LEU A 188 7.43 -7.72 15.64
N GLN A 189 6.63 -8.65 15.12
CA GLN A 189 5.20 -8.73 15.37
C GLN A 189 4.81 -9.32 16.73
N GLY A 190 5.80 -9.79 17.53
CA GLY A 190 5.53 -10.51 18.78
C GLY A 190 4.82 -11.86 18.57
N ALA A 191 4.96 -12.49 17.40
CA ALA A 191 4.33 -13.75 17.08
C ALA A 191 4.96 -14.90 17.89
N ALA A 192 4.13 -15.71 18.55
CA ALA A 192 4.58 -16.86 19.33
C ALA A 192 4.82 -18.12 18.47
N SER A 193 4.29 -18.15 17.24
CA SER A 193 4.44 -19.26 16.31
C SER A 193 4.40 -18.77 14.86
N LEU A 194 4.73 -19.66 13.93
CA LEU A 194 4.44 -19.47 12.51
C LEU A 194 3.13 -20.18 12.13
N ILE A 195 2.54 -19.82 11.01
CA ILE A 195 1.34 -20.44 10.45
C ILE A 195 1.56 -20.76 8.96
N PRO A 196 1.16 -21.95 8.47
CA PRO A 196 1.20 -22.24 7.04
C PRO A 196 0.22 -21.37 6.27
N VAL A 197 0.62 -20.93 5.08
CA VAL A 197 -0.26 -20.24 4.13
C VAL A 197 -0.58 -21.16 2.95
N SER A 198 -1.80 -21.05 2.41
CA SER A 198 -2.23 -21.87 1.27
C SER A 198 -1.78 -21.32 -0.08
N ARG A 199 -1.58 -20.00 -0.18
CA ARG A 199 -1.21 -19.30 -1.41
C ARG A 199 -0.61 -17.92 -1.14
N VAL A 200 0.10 -17.40 -2.14
CA VAL A 200 0.74 -16.08 -2.10
C VAL A 200 0.41 -15.26 -3.36
N HIS A 201 0.30 -13.95 -3.16
CA HIS A 201 0.28 -12.97 -4.25
C HIS A 201 1.38 -11.95 -3.99
N VAL A 202 2.42 -11.99 -4.83
CA VAL A 202 3.63 -11.19 -4.69
C VAL A 202 3.38 -9.78 -5.21
N ASP A 203 3.47 -8.80 -4.31
CA ASP A 203 3.49 -7.36 -4.54
C ASP A 203 4.86 -6.83 -5.01
N ALA A 204 5.95 -7.52 -4.64
CA ALA A 204 7.34 -7.19 -4.99
C ALA A 204 7.70 -7.28 -6.50
N CYS A 205 6.74 -6.99 -7.38
CA CYS A 205 6.84 -6.80 -8.82
C CYS A 205 7.02 -5.32 -9.21
N TYR A 206 6.77 -4.37 -8.30
CA TYR A 206 6.99 -2.95 -8.57
C TYR A 206 8.49 -2.65 -8.73
N TYR A 207 8.86 -2.26 -9.95
CA TYR A 207 10.21 -1.81 -10.26
C TYR A 207 10.39 -0.35 -9.81
N CYS A 208 10.92 -0.17 -8.60
CA CYS A 208 11.25 1.13 -8.02
C CYS A 208 12.71 1.56 -8.26
N GLY A 209 13.49 0.71 -8.91
CA GLY A 209 14.90 0.93 -9.24
C GLY A 209 15.66 -0.40 -9.36
N PRO A 210 16.97 -0.36 -9.69
CA PRO A 210 17.80 -1.55 -9.85
C PRO A 210 17.79 -2.53 -8.66
N SER A 211 17.52 -2.06 -7.43
CA SER A 211 17.50 -2.92 -6.24
C SER A 211 16.40 -3.99 -6.30
N THR A 212 15.22 -3.67 -6.84
CA THR A 212 14.12 -4.64 -7.01
C THR A 212 14.57 -5.80 -7.89
N LEU A 213 15.25 -5.52 -9.01
CA LEU A 213 15.76 -6.55 -9.90
C LEU A 213 16.89 -7.34 -9.25
N LEU A 214 17.82 -6.65 -8.59
CA LEU A 214 18.94 -7.28 -7.90
C LEU A 214 18.47 -8.26 -6.80
N PHE A 215 17.40 -7.93 -6.08
CA PHE A 215 16.78 -8.80 -5.07
C PHE A 215 16.38 -10.15 -5.65
N VAL A 216 15.58 -10.16 -6.72
CA VAL A 216 15.12 -11.42 -7.32
C VAL A 216 16.25 -12.15 -8.06
N GLN A 217 17.20 -11.44 -8.67
CA GLN A 217 18.42 -12.03 -9.24
C GLN A 217 19.25 -12.74 -8.16
N ARG A 218 19.39 -12.16 -6.96
CA ARG A 218 20.09 -12.78 -5.84
C ARG A 218 19.39 -14.06 -5.40
N LEU A 219 18.06 -14.04 -5.25
CA LEU A 219 17.27 -15.25 -4.92
C LEU A 219 17.41 -16.34 -5.98
N ARG A 220 17.45 -15.95 -7.26
CA ARG A 220 17.70 -16.85 -8.38
C ARG A 220 19.05 -17.54 -8.26
N VAL A 221 20.12 -16.79 -8.00
CA VAL A 221 21.49 -17.33 -7.80
C VAL A 221 21.53 -18.28 -6.60
N LEU A 222 20.76 -18.00 -5.55
CA LEU A 222 20.63 -18.85 -4.37
C LEU A 222 19.66 -20.03 -4.57
N ASN A 223 19.23 -20.30 -5.80
CA ASN A 223 18.34 -21.40 -6.19
C ASN A 223 17.00 -21.44 -5.43
N ALA A 224 16.50 -20.29 -4.97
CA ALA A 224 15.20 -20.21 -4.31
C ALA A 224 14.04 -20.60 -5.25
N ARG A 225 12.99 -21.20 -4.69
CA ARG A 225 11.74 -21.58 -5.36
C ARG A 225 10.56 -21.32 -4.44
N PHE A 226 9.40 -21.00 -5.03
CA PHE A 226 8.16 -20.87 -4.27
C PHE A 226 7.66 -22.26 -3.84
N ALA A 227 7.38 -22.42 -2.54
CA ALA A 227 6.87 -23.64 -1.95
C ALA A 227 5.34 -23.76 -2.03
N VAL A 228 4.63 -22.64 -2.22
CA VAL A 228 3.17 -22.56 -2.29
C VAL A 228 2.70 -21.93 -3.61
N PRO A 229 1.46 -22.19 -4.07
CA PRO A 229 0.87 -21.51 -5.22
C PRO A 229 1.04 -19.99 -5.13
N THR A 230 1.77 -19.43 -6.08
CA THR A 230 2.19 -18.02 -6.07
C THR A 230 1.78 -17.33 -7.37
N THR A 231 1.19 -16.15 -7.24
CA THR A 231 0.76 -15.27 -8.34
C THR A 231 1.45 -13.92 -8.23
N LEU A 232 1.44 -13.12 -9.30
CA LEU A 232 2.21 -11.87 -9.41
C LEU A 232 1.30 -10.65 -9.53
N ASN A 233 1.61 -9.58 -8.79
CA ASN A 233 0.98 -8.27 -8.93
C ASN A 233 1.30 -7.67 -10.31
N ALA A 234 0.61 -6.59 -10.66
CA ALA A 234 0.92 -5.73 -11.77
C ALA A 234 2.41 -5.33 -11.75
N LEU A 235 2.97 -5.21 -12.93
CA LEU A 235 4.34 -4.81 -13.21
C LEU A 235 4.40 -3.30 -13.43
N SER A 236 5.60 -2.74 -13.43
CA SER A 236 5.77 -1.34 -13.82
C SER A 236 5.53 -1.07 -15.32
N VAL A 237 5.31 -2.12 -16.13
CA VAL A 237 5.11 -1.99 -17.58
C VAL A 237 4.09 -3.01 -18.11
N ASP A 238 3.45 -2.69 -19.24
CA ASP A 238 2.76 -3.72 -20.03
C ASP A 238 3.82 -4.65 -20.63
N GLN A 239 3.98 -5.84 -20.07
CA GLN A 239 5.07 -6.76 -20.44
C GLN A 239 5.07 -7.08 -21.96
N ARG A 240 3.89 -7.08 -22.58
CA ARG A 240 3.73 -7.42 -24.01
C ARG A 240 3.98 -6.23 -24.91
N ARG A 241 3.64 -5.02 -24.45
CA ARG A 241 3.51 -3.83 -25.31
C ARG A 241 4.36 -2.65 -24.89
N TRP A 242 5.21 -2.74 -23.86
CA TRP A 242 5.99 -1.59 -23.39
C TRP A 242 6.82 -0.90 -24.48
N ARG A 243 7.32 -1.65 -25.48
CA ARG A 243 8.04 -1.09 -26.64
C ARG A 243 7.11 -0.25 -27.54
N GLU A 244 5.91 -0.76 -27.80
CA GLU A 244 4.87 -0.06 -28.57
C GLU A 244 4.39 1.20 -27.83
N LEU A 245 4.28 1.11 -26.51
CA LEU A 245 3.88 2.20 -25.62
C LEU A 245 4.99 3.23 -25.39
N GLY A 246 6.18 3.03 -25.97
CA GLY A 246 7.29 3.98 -25.91
C GLY A 246 8.00 4.06 -24.56
N THR A 247 7.86 3.06 -23.69
CA THR A 247 8.59 3.00 -22.42
C THR A 247 10.10 2.95 -22.65
N ASP A 248 10.86 3.64 -21.80
CA ASP A 248 12.33 3.60 -21.83
C ASP A 248 12.83 2.14 -21.86
N PRO A 249 13.70 1.75 -22.82
CA PRO A 249 14.17 0.38 -22.95
C PRO A 249 14.84 -0.21 -21.71
N ALA A 250 15.56 0.60 -20.93
CA ALA A 250 16.23 0.13 -19.72
C ALA A 250 15.20 -0.21 -18.63
N ILE A 251 14.19 0.65 -18.45
CA ILE A 251 13.09 0.43 -17.51
C ILE A 251 12.22 -0.75 -17.97
N GLY A 252 11.84 -0.77 -19.25
CA GLY A 252 10.98 -1.81 -19.82
C GLY A 252 11.59 -3.20 -19.76
N ALA A 253 12.89 -3.31 -20.06
CA ALA A 253 13.62 -4.58 -19.93
C ALA A 253 13.72 -5.01 -18.47
N ALA A 254 14.16 -4.13 -17.57
CA ALA A 254 14.36 -4.47 -16.16
C ALA A 254 13.05 -4.87 -15.46
N ALA A 255 11.96 -4.11 -15.67
CA ALA A 255 10.65 -4.42 -15.10
C ALA A 255 10.07 -5.74 -15.64
N SER A 256 10.32 -6.05 -16.92
CA SER A 256 9.93 -7.35 -17.51
C SER A 256 10.75 -8.50 -16.92
N GLU A 257 12.05 -8.30 -16.72
CA GLU A 257 12.96 -9.30 -16.18
C GLU A 257 12.61 -9.69 -14.73
N VAL A 258 12.16 -8.74 -13.90
CA VAL A 258 11.66 -9.03 -12.54
C VAL A 258 10.58 -10.12 -12.58
N ALA A 259 9.58 -9.95 -13.46
CA ALA A 259 8.49 -10.90 -13.61
C ALA A 259 8.98 -12.27 -14.10
N GLU A 260 9.86 -12.27 -15.11
CA GLU A 260 10.44 -13.48 -15.66
C GLU A 260 11.19 -14.27 -14.60
N LEU A 261 12.02 -13.61 -13.78
CA LEU A 261 12.78 -14.29 -12.73
C LEU A 261 11.87 -14.94 -11.67
N TYR A 262 10.80 -14.28 -11.26
CA TYR A 262 9.80 -14.90 -10.37
C TYR A 262 9.07 -16.08 -11.02
N MET A 263 8.75 -15.99 -12.31
CA MET A 263 8.17 -17.12 -13.04
C MET A 263 9.11 -18.33 -13.07
N VAL A 264 10.41 -18.12 -13.27
CA VAL A 264 11.40 -19.21 -13.23
C VAL A 264 11.57 -19.75 -11.79
N MET A 265 11.25 -18.96 -10.77
CA MET A 265 11.15 -19.42 -9.38
C MET A 265 9.86 -20.22 -9.09
N GLY A 266 8.89 -20.26 -10.01
CA GLY A 266 7.66 -21.05 -9.91
C GLY A 266 6.37 -20.23 -9.80
N ALA A 267 6.41 -18.90 -9.91
CA ALA A 267 5.20 -18.08 -9.88
C ALA A 267 4.39 -18.20 -11.19
N LYS A 268 3.08 -18.02 -11.08
CA LYS A 268 2.15 -17.98 -12.22
C LYS A 268 1.86 -16.53 -12.62
N THR A 269 1.63 -16.34 -13.91
CA THR A 269 1.25 -15.05 -14.47
C THR A 269 -0.18 -14.69 -14.09
N SER A 270 -0.33 -13.50 -13.51
CA SER A 270 -1.63 -12.88 -13.25
C SER A 270 -1.59 -11.37 -13.48
N PHE A 271 -0.44 -10.75 -13.18
CA PHE A 271 -0.11 -9.34 -13.40
C PHE A 271 -1.27 -8.40 -13.08
N THR A 272 -1.73 -8.46 -11.83
CA THR A 272 -2.87 -7.66 -11.38
C THR A 272 -2.76 -7.23 -9.93
N CYS A 273 -3.03 -5.95 -9.67
CA CYS A 273 -3.18 -5.40 -8.31
C CYS A 273 -4.53 -5.71 -7.68
N ALA A 274 -5.42 -6.38 -8.42
CA ALA A 274 -6.73 -6.79 -7.97
C ALA A 274 -6.90 -8.32 -8.09
N PRO A 275 -6.07 -9.14 -7.40
CA PRO A 275 -6.12 -10.60 -7.52
C PRO A 275 -7.44 -11.22 -7.06
N TYR A 276 -8.22 -10.51 -6.23
CA TYR A 276 -9.58 -10.91 -5.84
C TYR A 276 -10.60 -10.86 -6.98
N LEU A 277 -10.25 -10.31 -8.15
CA LEU A 277 -11.05 -10.38 -9.38
C LEU A 277 -10.80 -11.67 -10.19
N LEU A 278 -9.71 -12.40 -9.88
CA LEU A 278 -9.43 -13.69 -10.51
C LEU A 278 -10.46 -14.74 -10.09
N GLU A 279 -10.58 -15.79 -10.89
CA GLU A 279 -11.54 -16.87 -10.63
C GLU A 279 -11.19 -17.65 -9.35
N ASP A 280 -9.92 -18.02 -9.18
CA ASP A 280 -9.40 -18.71 -8.00
C ASP A 280 -9.00 -17.73 -6.88
N ARG A 281 -9.96 -16.90 -6.47
CA ARG A 281 -9.80 -16.00 -5.32
C ARG A 281 -9.89 -16.78 -3.98
N PRO A 282 -9.28 -16.27 -2.90
CA PRO A 282 -9.35 -16.89 -1.58
C PRO A 282 -10.77 -17.04 -1.04
N ARG A 283 -10.95 -18.02 -0.15
CA ARG A 283 -12.21 -18.29 0.55
C ARG A 283 -12.20 -17.71 1.96
N GLU A 284 -13.39 -17.60 2.55
CA GLU A 284 -13.55 -17.21 3.96
C GLU A 284 -12.75 -18.14 4.88
N GLY A 285 -12.00 -17.55 5.82
CA GLY A 285 -11.13 -18.25 6.77
C GLY A 285 -9.79 -18.74 6.20
N GLU A 286 -9.56 -18.65 4.89
CA GLU A 286 -8.33 -19.14 4.27
C GLU A 286 -7.10 -18.31 4.69
N GLN A 287 -6.03 -18.97 5.13
CA GLN A 287 -4.77 -18.34 5.53
C GLN A 287 -3.88 -18.13 4.30
N ILE A 288 -3.62 -16.88 3.92
CA ILE A 288 -2.89 -16.53 2.70
C ILE A 288 -1.77 -15.52 3.00
N GLY A 289 -0.79 -15.39 2.09
CA GLY A 289 0.25 -14.36 2.14
C GLY A 289 0.11 -13.37 0.98
N TRP A 290 -0.67 -12.30 1.17
CA TRP A 290 -0.80 -11.22 0.18
C TRP A 290 -0.17 -9.94 0.75
N ALA A 291 0.55 -9.18 -0.06
CA ALA A 291 1.17 -7.91 0.37
C ALA A 291 0.48 -6.68 -0.22
N GLU A 292 -0.05 -6.74 -1.46
CA GLU A 292 -0.68 -5.58 -2.11
C GLU A 292 -1.78 -4.97 -1.24
N SER A 293 -1.56 -3.73 -0.82
CA SER A 293 -2.35 -2.99 0.16
C SER A 293 -3.87 -3.09 -0.04
N ASN A 294 -4.34 -2.88 -1.27
CA ASN A 294 -5.77 -2.94 -1.58
C ASN A 294 -6.30 -4.38 -1.59
N ALA A 295 -5.47 -5.34 -2.03
CA ALA A 295 -5.81 -6.76 -2.07
C ALA A 295 -5.88 -7.36 -0.67
N VAL A 296 -4.99 -6.95 0.24
CA VAL A 296 -5.01 -7.34 1.67
C VAL A 296 -6.32 -6.91 2.31
N VAL A 297 -6.66 -5.61 2.19
CA VAL A 297 -7.89 -5.06 2.79
C VAL A 297 -9.13 -5.74 2.22
N PHE A 298 -9.16 -5.99 0.90
CA PHE A 298 -10.28 -6.70 0.26
C PHE A 298 -10.35 -8.18 0.69
N ALA A 299 -9.22 -8.88 0.75
CA ALA A 299 -9.17 -10.27 1.19
C ALA A 299 -9.67 -10.43 2.63
N ASN A 300 -9.22 -9.57 3.55
CA ASN A 300 -9.66 -9.61 4.94
C ASN A 300 -11.12 -9.19 5.09
N SER A 301 -11.48 -8.00 4.58
CA SER A 301 -12.77 -7.38 4.90
C SER A 301 -13.90 -7.94 4.04
N VAL A 302 -13.67 -8.16 2.75
CA VAL A 302 -14.74 -8.50 1.78
C VAL A 302 -14.82 -10.01 1.54
N LEU A 303 -13.70 -10.72 1.48
CA LEU A 303 -13.68 -12.17 1.29
C LEU A 303 -13.68 -12.96 2.61
N GLY A 304 -13.33 -12.33 3.73
CA GLY A 304 -13.16 -13.01 5.02
C GLY A 304 -11.94 -13.94 5.08
N ALA A 305 -11.02 -13.84 4.10
CA ALA A 305 -9.73 -14.52 4.17
C ALA A 305 -8.84 -13.88 5.24
N ARG A 306 -7.69 -14.50 5.52
CA ARG A 306 -6.81 -14.11 6.62
C ARG A 306 -5.41 -13.88 6.13
N THR A 307 -4.99 -12.61 6.17
CA THR A 307 -3.63 -12.19 5.83
C THR A 307 -3.27 -10.92 6.58
N GLN A 308 -2.00 -10.76 6.90
CA GLN A 308 -1.49 -9.49 7.42
C GLN A 308 -1.10 -8.57 6.27
N LYS A 309 -1.03 -7.26 6.53
CA LYS A 309 -0.49 -6.28 5.57
C LYS A 309 1.04 -6.40 5.54
N TYR A 310 1.53 -7.38 4.80
CA TYR A 310 2.96 -7.67 4.67
C TYR A 310 3.66 -6.61 3.82
N PRO A 311 4.85 -6.11 4.21
CA PRO A 311 5.65 -5.26 3.34
C PRO A 311 6.20 -6.03 2.14
N ASP A 312 6.53 -5.32 1.04
CA ASP A 312 7.12 -5.97 -0.14
C ASP A 312 8.38 -6.74 0.23
N PHE A 313 8.61 -7.82 -0.51
CA PHE A 313 9.64 -8.84 -0.33
C PHE A 313 9.36 -9.84 0.80
N MET A 314 8.57 -9.48 1.84
CA MET A 314 8.15 -10.46 2.85
C MET A 314 7.23 -11.51 2.22
N ASP A 315 6.32 -11.08 1.36
CA ASP A 315 5.48 -11.94 0.52
C ASP A 315 6.29 -12.95 -0.30
N VAL A 316 7.43 -12.56 -0.85
CA VAL A 316 8.35 -13.46 -1.57
C VAL A 316 8.92 -14.50 -0.62
N PHE A 317 9.37 -14.09 0.57
CA PHE A 317 9.86 -15.04 1.58
C PHE A 317 8.76 -15.95 2.13
N ILE A 318 7.55 -15.46 2.33
CA ILE A 318 6.37 -16.28 2.67
C ILE A 318 6.11 -17.29 1.54
N GLY A 319 6.23 -16.89 0.28
CA GLY A 319 6.09 -17.78 -0.86
C GLY A 319 7.16 -18.86 -0.91
N ILE A 320 8.41 -18.53 -0.58
CA ILE A 320 9.55 -19.47 -0.56
C ILE A 320 9.44 -20.44 0.60
N THR A 321 9.03 -19.96 1.77
CA THR A 321 8.99 -20.75 3.02
C THR A 321 7.67 -21.50 3.21
N GLY A 322 6.58 -21.01 2.63
CA GLY A 322 5.22 -21.52 2.81
C GLY A 322 4.58 -21.17 4.15
N VAL A 323 5.23 -20.34 4.96
CA VAL A 323 4.76 -19.95 6.29
C VAL A 323 4.84 -18.44 6.48
N ALA A 324 4.02 -17.93 7.38
CA ALA A 324 4.05 -16.54 7.80
C ALA A 324 3.99 -16.44 9.34
N PRO A 325 4.31 -15.29 9.94
CA PRO A 325 4.09 -15.11 11.38
C PRO A 325 2.61 -15.29 11.75
N ASN A 326 2.35 -16.05 12.81
CA ASN A 326 1.00 -16.22 13.33
C ASN A 326 0.63 -15.04 14.25
N ALA A 327 0.36 -13.89 13.63
CA ALA A 327 0.07 -12.64 14.32
C ALA A 327 -0.94 -11.77 13.55
N GLY A 328 -1.37 -10.67 14.18
CA GLY A 328 -2.27 -9.69 13.57
C GLY A 328 -3.54 -10.33 13.01
N SER A 329 -3.90 -10.00 11.77
CA SER A 329 -5.14 -10.43 11.14
C SER A 329 -5.19 -11.91 10.72
N HIS A 330 -4.13 -12.69 10.98
CA HIS A 330 -4.22 -14.15 10.97
C HIS A 330 -5.04 -14.69 12.17
N LEU A 331 -5.03 -13.96 13.29
CA LEU A 331 -5.69 -14.33 14.55
C LEU A 331 -7.02 -13.59 14.74
N ASP A 332 -7.97 -14.20 15.44
CA ASP A 332 -9.25 -13.54 15.79
C ASP A 332 -9.06 -12.25 16.59
N GLU A 333 -8.06 -12.23 17.49
CA GLU A 333 -7.75 -11.06 18.32
C GLU A 333 -7.35 -9.85 17.47
N GLY A 334 -6.46 -10.07 16.49
CA GLY A 334 -5.96 -9.02 15.59
C GLY A 334 -6.94 -8.62 14.49
N ARG A 335 -8.20 -9.06 14.57
CA ARG A 335 -9.31 -8.65 13.71
C ARG A 335 -10.40 -7.88 14.47
N ARG A 336 -10.25 -7.72 15.79
CA ARG A 336 -11.22 -7.00 16.61
C ARG A 336 -11.23 -5.51 16.25
N PRO A 337 -12.42 -4.89 16.07
CA PRO A 337 -12.49 -3.46 15.88
C PRO A 337 -12.06 -2.72 17.15
N ALA A 338 -11.40 -1.58 16.95
CA ALA A 338 -10.91 -0.74 18.04
C ALA A 338 -11.83 0.46 18.33
N PHE A 339 -12.64 0.89 17.37
CA PHE A 339 -13.59 2.01 17.50
C PHE A 339 -14.71 1.92 16.45
N GLU A 340 -15.84 2.61 16.67
CA GLU A 340 -16.96 2.71 15.72
C GLU A 340 -16.88 4.02 14.93
N ILE A 341 -17.10 3.96 13.61
CA ILE A 341 -17.41 5.14 12.79
C ILE A 341 -18.85 5.03 12.34
N ARG A 342 -19.69 5.95 12.79
CA ARG A 342 -21.10 6.02 12.42
C ARG A 342 -21.32 7.08 11.36
N LEU A 343 -21.85 6.63 10.22
CA LEU A 343 -22.30 7.51 9.15
C LEU A 343 -23.73 7.98 9.41
N THR A 344 -23.99 9.22 9.05
CA THR A 344 -25.36 9.72 8.94
C THR A 344 -25.86 9.35 7.54
N TYR A 345 -27.05 8.75 7.46
CA TYR A 345 -27.62 8.06 6.29
C TYR A 345 -27.39 8.77 4.96
N VAL A 346 -26.95 8.06 3.91
CA VAL A 346 -26.65 8.62 2.58
C VAL A 346 -27.63 8.07 1.54
N GLN A 347 -28.29 8.97 0.79
CA GLN A 347 -29.13 8.65 -0.37
C GLN A 347 -28.55 9.18 -1.68
N ASP A 348 -28.91 8.51 -2.77
CA ASP A 348 -28.60 8.91 -4.16
C ASP A 348 -27.11 9.07 -4.49
N ALA A 349 -26.26 8.31 -3.78
CA ALA A 349 -24.82 8.31 -4.02
C ALA A 349 -24.40 7.66 -5.35
N ASP A 350 -23.54 8.37 -6.08
CA ASP A 350 -22.84 7.82 -7.24
C ASP A 350 -21.57 7.06 -6.83
N ASP A 351 -20.82 6.53 -7.81
CA ASP A 351 -19.66 5.68 -7.53
C ASP A 351 -18.44 6.43 -6.97
N SER A 352 -18.44 7.76 -6.93
CA SER A 352 -17.37 8.53 -6.29
C SER A 352 -17.51 8.55 -4.76
N PHE A 353 -18.68 8.17 -4.21
CA PHE A 353 -18.93 8.10 -2.77
C PHE A 353 -17.99 7.12 -2.07
N TRP A 354 -17.88 5.88 -2.57
CA TRP A 354 -17.09 4.82 -1.96
C TRP A 354 -15.59 5.12 -1.83
N PRO A 355 -14.89 5.60 -2.88
CA PRO A 355 -13.49 6.00 -2.74
C PRO A 355 -13.29 7.22 -1.83
N VAL A 356 -14.19 8.21 -1.84
CA VAL A 356 -14.11 9.35 -0.89
C VAL A 356 -14.27 8.87 0.55
N LEU A 357 -15.27 8.03 0.81
CA LEU A 357 -15.54 7.49 2.12
C LEU A 357 -14.37 6.63 2.63
N GLY A 358 -13.85 5.73 1.79
CA GLY A 358 -12.71 4.88 2.12
C GLY A 358 -11.48 5.71 2.48
N HIS A 359 -11.18 6.74 1.69
CA HIS A 359 -10.05 7.65 1.93
C HIS A 359 -10.18 8.34 3.29
N ARG A 360 -11.35 8.92 3.58
CA ARG A 360 -11.60 9.64 4.85
C ARG A 360 -11.55 8.72 6.06
N ILE A 361 -12.18 7.55 5.99
CA ILE A 361 -12.14 6.56 7.07
C ILE A 361 -10.70 6.08 7.30
N GLY A 362 -9.91 5.92 6.23
CA GLY A 362 -8.52 5.53 6.36
C GLY A 362 -7.66 6.57 7.09
N GLU A 363 -7.89 7.88 6.86
CA GLU A 363 -7.23 8.96 7.60
C GLU A 363 -7.54 8.89 9.11
N ILE A 364 -8.79 8.59 9.46
CA ILE A 364 -9.25 8.51 10.86
C ILE A 364 -8.72 7.24 11.55
N ALA A 365 -8.64 6.14 10.80
CA ALA A 365 -8.25 4.83 11.32
C ALA A 365 -6.77 4.75 11.74
N GLY A 366 -5.87 5.35 10.96
CA GLY A 366 -4.43 5.16 11.15
C GLY A 366 -4.07 3.67 11.07
N SER A 367 -3.62 3.08 12.18
CA SER A 367 -3.30 1.64 12.30
C SER A 367 -4.41 0.79 12.90
N ARG A 368 -5.52 1.40 13.35
CA ARG A 368 -6.60 0.74 14.11
C ARG A 368 -7.72 0.27 13.18
N ILE A 369 -8.29 -0.91 13.46
CA ILE A 369 -9.39 -1.48 12.67
C ILE A 369 -10.72 -0.78 13.03
N PRO A 370 -11.41 -0.11 12.09
CA PRO A 370 -12.70 0.52 12.35
C PRO A 370 -13.88 -0.45 12.19
N PHE A 371 -14.94 -0.23 12.97
CA PHE A 371 -16.27 -0.80 12.76
C PHE A 371 -17.22 0.27 12.21
N ILE A 372 -17.70 0.10 10.99
CA ILE A 372 -18.42 1.12 10.23
C ILE A 372 -19.92 0.79 10.18
N THR A 373 -20.75 1.79 10.45
CA THR A 373 -22.21 1.64 10.65
C THR A 373 -22.97 2.78 9.98
N GLY A 374 -24.26 2.60 9.69
CA GLY A 374 -25.08 3.57 8.95
C GLY A 374 -25.13 3.34 7.42
N LEU A 375 -24.55 2.24 6.93
CA LEU A 375 -24.55 1.83 5.52
C LEU A 375 -25.26 0.50 5.27
N GLU A 376 -25.98 -0.03 6.26
CA GLU A 376 -26.61 -1.35 6.21
C GLU A 376 -27.61 -1.49 5.04
N HIS A 377 -28.13 -0.37 4.54
CA HIS A 377 -29.06 -0.32 3.40
C HIS A 377 -28.41 0.02 2.05
N ALA A 378 -27.12 0.37 2.03
CA ALA A 378 -26.45 0.92 0.85
C ALA A 378 -26.22 -0.09 -0.28
N SER A 379 -26.28 -1.40 0.01
CA SER A 379 -26.15 -2.49 -0.96
C SER A 379 -24.97 -2.33 -1.96
N PRO A 380 -23.72 -2.09 -1.48
CA PRO A 380 -22.58 -1.86 -2.35
C PRO A 380 -22.32 -3.04 -3.28
N THR A 381 -21.90 -2.75 -4.51
CA THR A 381 -21.36 -3.78 -5.39
C THR A 381 -19.95 -4.18 -4.99
N ARG A 382 -19.39 -5.19 -5.66
CA ARG A 382 -17.97 -5.54 -5.44
C ARG A 382 -17.03 -4.45 -5.90
N SER A 383 -17.38 -3.72 -6.97
CA SER A 383 -16.57 -2.61 -7.47
C SER A 383 -16.61 -1.41 -6.53
N ASP A 384 -17.74 -1.20 -5.84
CA ASP A 384 -17.84 -0.20 -4.76
C ASP A 384 -16.93 -0.54 -3.57
N LEU A 385 -17.00 -1.78 -3.07
CA LEU A 385 -16.12 -2.24 -1.98
C LEU A 385 -14.64 -2.25 -2.39
N LYS A 386 -14.35 -2.50 -3.67
CA LYS A 386 -13.01 -2.38 -4.26
C LYS A 386 -12.51 -0.95 -4.17
N ALA A 387 -13.31 0.02 -4.61
CA ALA A 387 -12.94 1.44 -4.59
C ALA A 387 -12.78 1.95 -3.15
N PHE A 388 -13.70 1.58 -2.26
CA PHE A 388 -13.60 1.87 -0.83
C PHE A 388 -12.32 1.30 -0.21
N GLY A 389 -12.07 0.00 -0.38
CA GLY A 389 -10.93 -0.68 0.24
C GLY A 389 -9.58 -0.17 -0.26
N ALA A 390 -9.47 0.17 -1.55
CA ALA A 390 -8.27 0.76 -2.11
C ALA A 390 -7.99 2.17 -1.57
N ALA A 391 -9.02 2.99 -1.44
CA ALA A 391 -8.90 4.32 -0.86
C ALA A 391 -8.57 4.27 0.63
N PHE A 392 -9.20 3.36 1.38
CA PHE A 392 -8.85 3.09 2.79
C PHE A 392 -7.39 2.70 2.95
N ALA A 393 -6.92 1.73 2.16
CA ALA A 393 -5.54 1.25 2.21
C ALA A 393 -4.50 2.30 1.79
N THR A 394 -4.93 3.38 1.14
CA THR A 394 -4.08 4.50 0.71
C THR A 394 -3.68 5.38 1.89
N THR A 395 -4.63 5.66 2.79
CA THR A 395 -4.42 6.56 3.94
C THR A 395 -4.23 5.82 5.27
N SER A 396 -4.55 4.53 5.33
CA SER A 396 -4.49 3.69 6.52
C SER A 396 -3.39 2.62 6.47
N SER A 397 -2.82 2.28 7.63
CA SER A 397 -1.99 1.09 7.81
C SER A 397 -2.77 -0.11 8.35
N ALA A 398 -4.02 0.06 8.78
CA ALA A 398 -4.87 -1.05 9.19
C ALA A 398 -5.08 -2.05 8.02
N SER A 399 -5.00 -3.34 8.34
CA SER A 399 -5.11 -4.46 7.39
C SER A 399 -6.54 -4.75 6.94
N MET A 400 -7.55 -4.18 7.62
CA MET A 400 -8.96 -4.45 7.36
C MET A 400 -9.87 -3.40 7.99
N PHE A 401 -11.16 -3.50 7.64
CA PHE A 401 -12.27 -2.79 8.26
C PHE A 401 -13.47 -3.75 8.38
N HIS A 402 -14.46 -3.36 9.17
CA HIS A 402 -15.75 -4.06 9.23
C HIS A 402 -16.86 -3.09 8.80
N LEU A 403 -17.72 -3.51 7.87
CA LEU A 403 -18.98 -2.82 7.53
C LEU A 403 -20.15 -3.65 8.05
N ARG A 404 -20.92 -3.11 9.00
CA ARG A 404 -22.06 -3.80 9.58
C ARG A 404 -23.06 -4.21 8.49
N GLY A 405 -23.48 -5.47 8.51
CA GLY A 405 -24.44 -6.03 7.55
C GLY A 405 -23.90 -6.24 6.13
N ILE A 406 -22.65 -5.87 5.83
CA ILE A 406 -22.05 -5.95 4.49
C ILE A 406 -20.87 -6.92 4.47
N THR A 407 -19.87 -6.74 5.34
CA THR A 407 -18.70 -7.62 5.40
C THR A 407 -18.99 -8.87 6.24
N PRO A 408 -18.52 -10.07 5.85
CA PRO A 408 -18.90 -11.34 6.47
C PRO A 408 -18.73 -11.38 7.99
N GLU A 409 -17.56 -10.96 8.49
CA GLU A 409 -17.23 -11.04 9.92
C GLU A 409 -18.00 -10.05 10.81
N ALA A 410 -18.50 -8.95 10.23
CA ALA A 410 -19.21 -7.91 10.97
C ALA A 410 -20.55 -8.40 11.54
N SER A 411 -21.07 -9.52 11.04
CA SER A 411 -22.28 -10.19 11.54
C SER A 411 -22.00 -11.18 12.68
N SER A 412 -20.75 -11.51 12.95
CA SER A 412 -20.41 -12.47 14.00
C SER A 412 -20.73 -11.91 15.39
N VAL A 413 -21.21 -12.78 16.28
CA VAL A 413 -21.57 -12.40 17.67
C VAL A 413 -20.39 -11.73 18.38
N ARG A 414 -19.18 -12.28 18.19
CA ARG A 414 -17.94 -11.75 18.81
C ARG A 414 -17.66 -10.31 18.39
N ILE A 415 -17.74 -10.00 17.09
CA ILE A 415 -17.48 -8.66 16.58
C ILE A 415 -18.64 -7.71 16.97
N SER A 416 -19.87 -8.19 16.91
CA SER A 416 -21.06 -7.41 17.29
C SER A 416 -21.05 -7.01 18.78
N ASP A 417 -20.66 -7.93 19.67
CA ASP A 417 -20.57 -7.63 21.11
C ASP A 417 -19.38 -6.72 21.42
N ALA A 418 -18.23 -6.91 20.76
CA ALA A 418 -17.10 -5.99 20.88
C ALA A 418 -17.50 -4.58 20.43
N ALA A 419 -18.23 -4.46 19.32
CA ALA A 419 -18.68 -3.20 18.77
C ALA A 419 -19.58 -2.37 19.70
N ARG A 420 -20.36 -3.01 20.57
CA ARG A 420 -21.30 -2.32 21.50
C ARG A 420 -20.60 -1.46 22.57
N ARG A 421 -19.30 -1.65 22.78
CA ARG A 421 -18.52 -0.97 23.83
C ARG A 421 -17.49 0.01 23.26
N LEU A 422 -17.49 0.21 21.95
CA LEU A 422 -16.50 1.03 21.27
C LEU A 422 -16.84 2.52 21.44
N GLU A 423 -15.78 3.33 21.48
CA GLU A 423 -15.91 4.77 21.23
C GLU A 423 -16.48 5.01 19.83
N THR A 424 -17.49 5.88 19.72
CA THR A 424 -18.16 6.19 18.45
C THR A 424 -17.72 7.56 17.94
N LEU A 425 -17.21 7.60 16.71
CA LEU A 425 -16.96 8.82 15.95
C LEU A 425 -18.06 8.99 14.90
N HIS A 426 -18.56 10.22 14.77
CA HIS A 426 -19.56 10.55 13.76
C HIS A 426 -18.88 11.14 12.53
N LEU A 427 -19.22 10.61 11.35
CA LEU A 427 -18.73 11.12 10.07
C LEU A 427 -19.88 11.81 9.32
N GLY A 428 -19.72 13.10 9.05
CA GLY A 428 -20.74 13.94 8.43
C GLY A 428 -20.53 14.17 6.93
N PHE A 429 -21.52 14.78 6.29
CA PHE A 429 -21.46 15.14 4.87
C PHE A 429 -20.33 16.14 4.55
N ASP A 430 -20.10 17.10 5.44
CA ASP A 430 -19.08 18.14 5.23
C ASP A 430 -17.66 17.54 5.21
N ASP A 431 -17.38 16.54 6.06
CA ASP A 431 -16.12 15.79 6.01
C ASP A 431 -15.89 15.13 4.65
N LEU A 432 -16.93 14.55 4.06
CA LEU A 432 -16.85 13.88 2.76
C LEU A 432 -16.68 14.89 1.62
N CYS A 433 -17.38 16.02 1.68
CA CYS A 433 -17.21 17.10 0.72
C CYS A 433 -15.80 17.68 0.74
N ASP A 434 -15.24 17.86 1.94
CA ASP A 434 -13.88 18.34 2.12
C ASP A 434 -12.87 17.33 1.58
N THR A 435 -13.08 16.05 1.84
CA THR A 435 -12.23 14.97 1.31
C THR A 435 -12.27 14.92 -0.21
N HIS A 436 -13.46 14.98 -0.81
CA HIS A 436 -13.63 15.05 -2.26
C HIS A 436 -12.89 16.26 -2.86
N ARG A 437 -12.96 17.43 -2.20
CA ARG A 437 -12.23 18.62 -2.65
C ARG A 437 -10.71 18.42 -2.58
N ARG A 438 -10.19 17.81 -1.51
CA ARG A 438 -8.75 17.55 -1.32
C ARG A 438 -8.17 16.56 -2.35
N LEU A 439 -8.99 15.66 -2.89
CA LEU A 439 -8.59 14.75 -3.97
C LEU A 439 -8.45 15.45 -5.34
N ASN A 440 -8.89 16.71 -5.46
CA ASN A 440 -8.71 17.51 -6.66
C ASN A 440 -7.52 18.46 -6.47
N SER A 441 -6.41 18.18 -7.14
CA SER A 441 -5.19 19.01 -7.11
C SER A 441 -5.04 19.95 -8.32
N ALA A 442 -5.77 19.67 -9.40
CA ALA A 442 -5.88 20.60 -10.53
C ALA A 442 -6.75 21.81 -10.16
N THR A 443 -6.38 23.00 -10.65
CA THR A 443 -6.98 24.29 -10.25
C THR A 443 -7.75 24.99 -11.36
N ASP A 444 -7.78 24.42 -12.57
CA ASP A 444 -8.56 24.90 -13.71
C ASP A 444 -9.38 23.75 -14.33
N GLU A 445 -10.19 24.03 -15.34
CA GLU A 445 -11.11 23.04 -15.94
C GLU A 445 -10.46 22.11 -16.97
N PHE A 446 -9.17 22.29 -17.27
CA PHE A 446 -8.53 21.61 -18.39
C PHE A 446 -8.21 20.15 -18.04
N VAL A 447 -8.38 19.24 -19.02
CA VAL A 447 -8.08 17.81 -18.87
C VAL A 447 -7.44 17.29 -20.14
N ASP A 448 -6.33 16.56 -20.01
CA ASP A 448 -5.61 15.95 -21.14
C ASP A 448 -5.87 14.44 -21.26
N LEU A 449 -5.98 13.76 -20.12
CA LEU A 449 -6.03 12.30 -20.05
C LEU A 449 -6.94 11.83 -18.92
N ILE A 450 -7.91 10.98 -19.26
CA ILE A 450 -8.70 10.21 -18.30
C ILE A 450 -7.97 8.90 -17.98
N SER A 451 -7.79 8.65 -16.70
CA SER A 451 -7.00 7.55 -16.14
C SER A 451 -7.87 6.65 -15.25
N LEU A 452 -8.24 5.49 -15.77
CA LEU A 452 -9.17 4.55 -15.10
C LEU A 452 -8.48 3.22 -14.78
N GLY A 453 -8.86 2.58 -13.66
CA GLY A 453 -8.35 1.25 -13.31
C GLY A 453 -7.25 1.21 -12.24
N ASN A 454 -7.39 1.99 -11.16
CA ASN A 454 -6.51 1.92 -10.00
C ASN A 454 -7.33 1.71 -8.70
N PRO A 455 -7.53 0.47 -8.21
CA PRO A 455 -6.99 -0.80 -8.71
C PRO A 455 -7.60 -1.23 -10.05
N HIS A 456 -6.96 -2.22 -10.70
CA HIS A 456 -7.33 -2.73 -12.02
C HIS A 456 -8.85 -2.82 -12.23
N PHE A 457 -9.27 -2.36 -13.42
CA PHE A 457 -10.67 -2.25 -13.80
C PHE A 457 -11.32 -3.64 -13.86
N SER A 458 -12.51 -3.76 -13.30
CA SER A 458 -13.32 -4.97 -13.20
C SER A 458 -14.23 -5.12 -14.42
N LEU A 459 -14.73 -6.33 -14.63
CA LEU A 459 -15.71 -6.58 -15.70
C LEU A 459 -17.00 -5.76 -15.52
N GLU A 460 -17.41 -5.53 -14.26
CA GLU A 460 -18.58 -4.72 -13.91
C GLU A 460 -18.37 -3.25 -14.30
N GLU A 461 -17.18 -2.71 -14.02
CA GLU A 461 -16.83 -1.34 -14.40
C GLU A 461 -16.72 -1.20 -15.93
N PHE A 462 -16.21 -2.22 -16.64
CA PHE A 462 -16.25 -2.25 -18.11
C PHE A 462 -17.67 -2.18 -18.67
N ALA A 463 -18.60 -2.95 -18.09
CA ALA A 463 -20.01 -2.90 -18.49
C ALA A 463 -20.61 -1.50 -18.27
N LYS A 464 -20.32 -0.89 -17.11
CA LYS A 464 -20.79 0.46 -16.77
C LYS A 464 -20.21 1.53 -17.70
N LEU A 465 -18.89 1.51 -17.92
CA LEU A 465 -18.21 2.44 -18.82
C LEU A 465 -18.73 2.30 -20.26
N SER A 466 -18.86 1.06 -20.74
CA SER A 466 -19.42 0.77 -22.07
C SER A 466 -20.79 1.42 -22.25
N LYS A 467 -21.69 1.25 -21.27
CA LYS A 467 -23.02 1.89 -21.27
C LYS A 467 -22.95 3.41 -21.28
N LEU A 468 -22.07 4.01 -20.47
CA LEU A 468 -21.91 5.47 -20.40
C LEU A 468 -21.38 6.09 -21.71
N CYS A 469 -20.56 5.34 -22.46
CA CYS A 469 -19.96 5.79 -23.73
C CYS A 469 -20.87 5.54 -24.94
N GLN A 470 -21.97 4.80 -24.80
CA GLN A 470 -22.80 4.38 -25.93
C GLN A 470 -23.41 5.59 -26.66
N GLY A 471 -23.19 5.66 -27.99
CA GLY A 471 -23.70 6.74 -28.84
C GLY A 471 -23.02 8.09 -28.65
N ARG A 472 -21.91 8.14 -27.90
CA ARG A 472 -21.13 9.36 -27.63
C ARG A 472 -19.82 9.35 -28.42
N THR A 473 -19.13 10.48 -28.41
CA THR A 473 -17.82 10.62 -29.06
C THR A 473 -16.86 11.35 -28.13
N MET A 474 -15.64 10.84 -28.04
CA MET A 474 -14.56 11.45 -27.27
C MET A 474 -14.04 12.73 -27.96
N HIS A 475 -13.67 13.74 -27.18
CA HIS A 475 -13.01 14.93 -27.71
C HIS A 475 -11.63 14.56 -28.29
N ARG A 476 -11.31 15.02 -29.51
CA ARG A 476 -10.14 14.56 -30.29
C ARG A 476 -8.79 14.85 -29.65
N SER A 477 -8.71 15.86 -28.79
CA SER A 477 -7.47 16.23 -28.11
C SER A 477 -7.26 15.52 -26.78
N LEU A 478 -8.24 14.72 -26.31
CA LEU A 478 -8.15 14.00 -25.05
C LEU A 478 -7.87 12.53 -25.29
N ARG A 479 -7.28 11.88 -24.30
CA ARG A 479 -7.12 10.42 -24.25
C ARG A 479 -7.91 9.84 -23.09
N MET A 480 -8.39 8.61 -23.24
CA MET A 480 -8.94 7.82 -22.14
C MET A 480 -8.25 6.47 -22.12
N VAL A 481 -7.61 6.15 -21.00
CA VAL A 481 -6.84 4.91 -20.83
C VAL A 481 -7.38 4.14 -19.63
N VAL A 482 -7.65 2.85 -19.84
CA VAL A 482 -8.15 1.92 -18.82
C VAL A 482 -7.07 0.86 -18.55
N THR A 483 -6.62 0.72 -17.31
CA THR A 483 -5.70 -0.34 -16.88
C THR A 483 -6.46 -1.52 -16.27
N THR A 484 -6.15 -2.74 -16.72
CA THR A 484 -6.80 -3.96 -16.22
C THR A 484 -5.87 -5.18 -16.29
N SER A 485 -6.30 -6.33 -15.78
CA SER A 485 -5.57 -7.59 -15.92
C SER A 485 -5.83 -8.24 -17.29
N ARG A 486 -4.93 -9.15 -17.72
CA ARG A 486 -5.15 -9.96 -18.93
C ARG A 486 -6.47 -10.74 -18.85
N ASP A 487 -6.71 -11.40 -17.73
CA ASP A 487 -7.93 -12.19 -17.48
C ASP A 487 -9.22 -11.35 -17.61
N THR A 488 -9.24 -10.15 -17.00
CA THR A 488 -10.41 -9.28 -17.08
C THR A 488 -10.56 -8.65 -18.46
N SER A 489 -9.46 -8.30 -19.13
CA SER A 489 -9.48 -7.84 -20.52
C SER A 489 -10.05 -8.90 -21.47
N GLU A 490 -9.69 -10.16 -21.29
CA GLU A 490 -10.22 -11.28 -22.10
C GLU A 490 -11.72 -11.43 -21.87
N LYS A 491 -12.18 -11.45 -20.61
CA LYS A 491 -13.61 -11.50 -20.26
C LYS A 491 -14.39 -10.31 -20.83
N ALA A 492 -13.83 -9.09 -20.73
CA ALA A 492 -14.46 -7.88 -21.26
C ALA A 492 -14.52 -7.88 -22.80
N SER A 493 -13.51 -8.46 -23.46
CA SER A 493 -13.49 -8.65 -24.91
C SER A 493 -14.55 -9.65 -25.36
N SER A 494 -14.68 -10.79 -24.66
CA SER A 494 -15.73 -11.77 -24.92
C SER A 494 -17.14 -11.20 -24.73
N ALA A 495 -17.31 -10.23 -23.83
CA ALA A 495 -18.56 -9.52 -23.61
C ALA A 495 -18.81 -8.36 -24.61
N GLY A 496 -17.87 -8.07 -25.52
CA GLY A 496 -17.98 -6.99 -26.51
C GLY A 496 -17.65 -5.58 -25.99
N TYR A 497 -17.28 -5.45 -24.71
CA TYR A 497 -17.02 -4.13 -24.11
C TYR A 497 -15.76 -3.49 -24.65
N ILE A 498 -14.71 -4.27 -24.88
CA ILE A 498 -13.43 -3.74 -25.41
C ILE A 498 -13.65 -3.12 -26.79
N GLN A 499 -14.38 -3.80 -27.67
CA GLN A 499 -14.65 -3.32 -29.04
C GLN A 499 -15.48 -2.04 -29.03
N GLN A 500 -16.52 -1.97 -28.18
CA GLN A 500 -17.33 -0.76 -28.02
C GLN A 500 -16.51 0.43 -27.51
N LEU A 501 -15.64 0.20 -26.51
CA LEU A 501 -14.80 1.23 -25.92
C LEU A 501 -13.68 1.69 -26.88
N SER A 502 -13.07 0.77 -27.62
CA SER A 502 -12.13 1.12 -28.70
C SER A 502 -12.81 1.95 -29.78
N GLY A 503 -14.06 1.64 -30.14
CA GLY A 503 -14.86 2.45 -31.07
C GLY A 503 -15.20 3.85 -30.56
N PHE A 504 -15.33 4.02 -29.24
CA PHE A 504 -15.45 5.33 -28.58
C PHE A 504 -14.12 6.11 -28.55
N GLY A 505 -12.99 5.41 -28.66
CA GLY A 505 -11.64 5.98 -28.63
C GLY A 505 -10.87 5.73 -27.33
N ALA A 506 -11.39 4.90 -26.43
CA ALA A 506 -10.69 4.51 -25.21
C ALA A 506 -9.65 3.41 -25.48
N GLU A 507 -8.51 3.51 -24.81
CA GLU A 507 -7.40 2.55 -24.90
C GLU A 507 -7.39 1.65 -23.67
N VAL A 508 -7.01 0.38 -23.87
CA VAL A 508 -6.83 -0.58 -22.77
C VAL A 508 -5.37 -1.00 -22.70
N ILE A 509 -4.82 -0.91 -21.49
CA ILE A 509 -3.45 -1.33 -21.15
C ILE A 509 -3.55 -2.44 -20.11
N THR A 510 -2.69 -3.46 -20.25
CA THR A 510 -2.66 -4.60 -19.34
C THR A 510 -1.35 -4.66 -18.56
N ASP A 511 -1.32 -5.54 -17.55
CA ASP A 511 -0.16 -5.86 -16.72
C ASP A 511 0.39 -4.75 -15.82
N THR A 512 0.08 -3.48 -16.07
CA THR A 512 0.54 -2.33 -15.27
C THR A 512 -0.60 -1.54 -14.66
N CYS A 513 -0.30 -0.80 -13.59
CA CYS A 513 -1.26 -0.01 -12.85
C CYS A 513 -0.85 1.48 -12.84
N TRP A 514 -1.81 2.40 -12.69
CA TRP A 514 -1.54 3.85 -12.73
C TRP A 514 -0.50 4.35 -11.72
N CYS A 515 -0.37 3.71 -10.57
CA CYS A 515 0.72 4.00 -9.62
C CYS A 515 2.12 3.69 -10.17
N MET A 516 2.25 3.11 -11.37
CA MET A 516 3.53 2.74 -11.99
C MET A 516 3.67 3.26 -13.42
N ILE A 517 2.63 3.89 -13.97
CA ILE A 517 2.64 4.45 -15.31
C ILE A 517 3.29 5.84 -15.29
N THR A 518 4.24 6.06 -16.21
CA THR A 518 4.93 7.34 -16.41
C THR A 518 4.84 7.80 -17.88
N GLU A 519 5.62 8.82 -18.23
CA GLU A 519 5.83 9.20 -19.63
C GLU A 519 6.42 8.02 -20.44
N PRO A 520 6.06 7.85 -21.74
CA PRO A 520 5.17 8.71 -22.53
C PRO A 520 3.71 8.25 -22.55
N ILE A 521 3.33 7.20 -21.80
CA ILE A 521 1.91 6.77 -21.70
C ILE A 521 1.08 7.94 -21.18
N ILE A 522 1.57 8.60 -20.13
CA ILE A 522 1.16 9.96 -19.79
C ILE A 522 1.88 10.92 -20.75
N PRO A 523 1.16 11.69 -21.58
CA PRO A 523 1.79 12.62 -22.50
C PRO A 523 2.66 13.65 -21.77
N LYS A 524 3.82 14.01 -22.33
CA LYS A 524 4.77 14.94 -21.70
C LYS A 524 4.16 16.33 -21.52
N GLU A 525 3.31 16.72 -22.47
CA GLU A 525 2.64 18.00 -22.56
C GLU A 525 1.36 18.04 -21.72
N ALA A 526 0.90 16.89 -21.21
CA ALA A 526 -0.28 16.85 -20.36
C ALA A 526 -0.04 17.72 -19.13
N ARG A 527 -1.03 18.54 -18.76
CA ARG A 527 -1.01 19.38 -17.57
C ARG A 527 -1.86 18.78 -16.47
N ASN A 528 -3.04 18.28 -16.82
CA ASN A 528 -4.02 17.75 -15.89
C ASN A 528 -4.55 16.38 -16.32
N LEU A 529 -4.64 15.46 -15.36
CA LEU A 529 -5.28 14.16 -15.52
C LEU A 529 -6.65 14.18 -14.84
N MET A 530 -7.53 13.24 -15.19
CA MET A 530 -8.75 12.96 -14.42
C MET A 530 -8.86 11.48 -14.10
N THR A 531 -9.34 11.14 -12.91
CA THR A 531 -9.53 9.75 -12.46
C THR A 531 -10.76 9.61 -11.56
N ASN A 532 -11.32 8.40 -11.51
CA ASN A 532 -12.32 8.02 -10.51
C ASN A 532 -11.72 7.26 -9.31
N SER A 533 -10.39 7.18 -9.23
CA SER A 533 -9.68 6.52 -8.13
C SER A 533 -9.17 7.53 -7.12
N ALA A 534 -9.63 7.44 -5.86
CA ALA A 534 -9.04 8.22 -4.78
C ALA A 534 -7.58 7.82 -4.51
N LYS A 535 -7.20 6.55 -4.75
CA LYS A 535 -5.81 6.09 -4.64
C LYS A 535 -4.91 6.82 -5.63
N TYR A 536 -5.30 6.88 -6.91
CA TYR A 536 -4.50 7.58 -7.90
C TYR A 536 -4.58 9.10 -7.77
N ALA A 537 -5.73 9.65 -7.39
CA ALA A 537 -5.86 11.08 -7.10
C ALA A 537 -4.94 11.54 -5.95
N HIS A 538 -4.68 10.66 -4.97
CA HIS A 538 -3.74 10.91 -3.88
C HIS A 538 -2.27 10.84 -4.34
N TYR A 539 -1.86 9.76 -5.01
CA TYR A 539 -0.45 9.53 -5.36
C TYR A 539 -0.01 10.26 -6.64
N GLY A 540 -0.89 10.34 -7.64
CA GLY A 540 -0.60 10.86 -8.99
C GLY A 540 0.08 12.23 -9.00
N PRO A 541 -0.40 13.25 -8.27
CA PRO A 541 0.18 14.59 -8.32
C PRO A 541 1.67 14.65 -7.94
N GLY A 542 2.10 13.83 -6.97
CA GLY A 542 3.50 13.71 -6.58
C GLY A 542 4.33 12.91 -7.59
N MET A 543 3.79 11.76 -8.01
CA MET A 543 4.50 10.82 -8.87
C MET A 543 4.72 11.33 -10.30
N VAL A 544 3.69 11.92 -10.92
CA VAL A 544 3.74 12.35 -12.33
C VAL A 544 3.83 13.87 -12.48
N LYS A 545 3.85 14.61 -11.36
CA LYS A 545 3.97 16.08 -11.32
C LYS A 545 2.92 16.82 -12.16
N ARG A 546 1.71 16.25 -12.31
CA ARG A 546 0.56 16.83 -13.01
C ARG A 546 -0.56 17.20 -12.03
N GLY A 547 -1.46 18.10 -12.44
CA GLY A 547 -2.72 18.29 -11.72
C GLY A 547 -3.62 17.07 -11.90
N VAL A 548 -4.46 16.76 -10.91
CA VAL A 548 -5.43 15.66 -11.00
C VAL A 548 -6.82 16.14 -10.60
N HIS A 549 -7.79 15.88 -11.47
CA HIS A 549 -9.21 15.94 -11.18
C HIS A 549 -9.71 14.58 -10.69
N PHE A 550 -10.61 14.61 -9.72
CA PHE A 550 -11.27 13.44 -9.17
C PHE A 550 -12.80 13.61 -9.26
N GLY A 551 -13.48 12.55 -9.72
CA GLY A 551 -14.95 12.50 -9.81
C GLY A 551 -15.47 11.11 -10.12
N SER A 552 -16.77 10.99 -10.40
CA SER A 552 -17.41 9.70 -10.73
C SER A 552 -16.98 9.16 -12.10
N LEU A 553 -17.28 7.89 -12.37
CA LEU A 553 -17.04 7.32 -13.71
C LEU A 553 -17.86 8.05 -14.78
N ALA A 554 -19.07 8.49 -14.44
CA ALA A 554 -19.92 9.27 -15.33
C ALA A 554 -19.30 10.65 -15.62
N GLU A 555 -18.79 11.34 -14.61
CA GLU A 555 -18.11 12.62 -14.79
C GLU A 555 -16.82 12.49 -15.60
N CYS A 556 -16.09 11.37 -15.50
CA CYS A 556 -14.95 11.09 -16.36
C CYS A 556 -15.35 10.99 -17.85
N VAL A 557 -16.49 10.35 -18.15
CA VAL A 557 -17.03 10.28 -19.52
C VAL A 557 -17.56 11.64 -19.98
N GLU A 558 -18.23 12.39 -19.10
CA GLU A 558 -18.65 13.77 -19.42
C GLU A 558 -17.45 14.65 -19.76
N ALA A 559 -16.39 14.61 -18.95
CA ALA A 559 -15.20 15.41 -19.17
C ALA A 559 -14.51 15.06 -20.50
N VAL A 560 -14.40 13.77 -20.82
CA VAL A 560 -13.75 13.34 -22.06
C VAL A 560 -14.56 13.72 -23.31
N CYS A 561 -15.89 13.74 -23.21
CA CYS A 561 -16.75 14.20 -24.31
C CYS A 561 -16.76 15.73 -24.43
N ALA A 562 -16.73 16.46 -23.31
CA ALA A 562 -16.79 17.92 -23.30
C ALA A 562 -15.43 18.58 -23.57
N GLY A 563 -14.32 17.86 -23.40
CA GLY A 563 -12.96 18.40 -23.51
C GLY A 563 -12.49 19.21 -22.29
N ARG A 564 -13.26 19.19 -21.19
CA ARG A 564 -12.99 19.90 -19.94
C ARG A 564 -13.74 19.26 -18.77
N HIS A 565 -13.24 19.44 -17.55
CA HIS A 565 -13.93 19.05 -16.33
C HIS A 565 -14.57 20.26 -15.66
N VAL A 566 -15.88 20.19 -15.40
CA VAL A 566 -16.59 21.16 -14.57
C VAL A 566 -16.80 20.54 -13.20
N TYR A 567 -16.07 21.03 -12.21
CA TYR A 567 -16.20 20.54 -10.83
C TYR A 567 -17.64 20.71 -10.33
N ARG A 568 -18.19 19.62 -9.80
CA ARG A 568 -19.46 19.61 -9.10
C ARG A 568 -19.21 19.14 -7.67
N LYS A 569 -19.78 19.88 -6.71
CA LYS A 569 -19.83 19.39 -5.33
C LYS A 569 -20.65 18.10 -5.33
N PRO A 570 -20.23 17.03 -4.62
CA PRO A 570 -21.03 15.83 -4.49
C PRO A 570 -22.46 16.14 -4.02
N VAL A 571 -23.44 15.48 -4.61
CA VAL A 571 -24.86 15.66 -4.29
C VAL A 571 -25.39 14.35 -3.72
N TYR A 572 -25.16 14.12 -2.42
CA TYR A 572 -25.77 13.01 -1.68
C TYR A 572 -26.56 13.59 -0.52
N THR A 573 -27.77 13.12 -0.32
CA THR A 573 -28.62 13.57 0.79
C THR A 573 -28.24 12.84 2.06
N VAL A 574 -27.86 13.61 3.08
CA VAL A 574 -27.75 13.12 4.44
C VAL A 574 -29.00 13.49 5.21
N THR A 575 -29.90 12.53 5.46
CA THR A 575 -31.02 12.73 6.38
C THR A 575 -30.59 12.29 7.77
N GLY A 576 -30.52 13.26 8.69
CA GLY A 576 -30.29 13.04 10.12
C GLY A 576 -31.46 12.38 10.82
#